data_AF-A0A7S2L5W7-F1
#
_entry.id   AF-A0A7S2L5W7-F1
#
_cell.length_a   1.000
_cell.length_b   1.000
_cell.length_c   1.000
_cell.angle_alpha   90.00
_cell.angle_beta   90.00
_cell.angle_gamma   90.00
#
_symmetry.space_group_name_H-M   'P 1'
#
loop_
_entity.id
_entity.type
_entity.pdbx_description
1 polymer ?
#
loop_
_entity_poly.entity_id
_entity_poly.type
_entity_poly.pdbx_seq_one_letter_code
_entity_poly.pdbx_strand_id
1 'polypeptide(L)'
;AARAQEAAAQAEAARAEEVASAAGADVEARAEDLQLAKTEVTKEESLHKSTEVETQQVLKEQKERELRKTEIEALLALFDGPAAAAAGAAEGVATFLTAEGAEKPLVAAVPAALALAPDTRSQFDNVVLSSAKAVFSDALAKTQAEVDAGAEAAQHARAERLGAWV
;
A
#
# COMPACT_ATOMS: atom_id res chain seq x y z
N ALA A 1 11.51 -22.80 -81.63
CA ALA A 1 11.80 -21.52 -80.96
C ALA A 1 10.57 -21.01 -80.19
N ALA A 2 9.46 -20.66 -80.86
CA ALA A 2 8.26 -20.08 -80.20
C ALA A 2 7.68 -20.93 -79.05
N ARG A 3 7.45 -22.24 -79.26
CA ARG A 3 6.92 -23.14 -78.19
C ARG A 3 7.84 -23.26 -76.96
N ALA A 4 9.15 -23.14 -77.14
CA ALA A 4 10.11 -23.20 -76.03
C ALA A 4 10.14 -21.89 -75.24
N GLN A 5 9.94 -20.75 -75.91
CA GLN A 5 9.76 -19.44 -75.28
C GLN A 5 8.45 -19.36 -74.49
N GLU A 6 7.38 -19.92 -75.03
CA GLU A 6 6.06 -19.97 -74.40
C GLU A 6 6.09 -20.85 -73.13
N ALA A 7 6.73 -22.02 -73.20
CA ALA A 7 6.94 -22.89 -72.03
C ALA A 7 7.84 -22.24 -70.96
N ALA A 8 8.88 -21.50 -71.35
CA ALA A 8 9.73 -20.77 -70.41
C ALA A 8 8.97 -19.62 -69.73
N ALA A 9 8.14 -18.88 -70.46
CA ALA A 9 7.31 -17.82 -69.90
C ALA A 9 6.24 -18.36 -68.93
N GLN A 10 5.63 -19.52 -69.23
CA GLN A 10 4.70 -20.20 -68.34
C GLN A 10 5.38 -20.70 -67.05
N ALA A 11 6.59 -21.24 -67.15
CA ALA A 11 7.35 -21.68 -65.98
C ALA A 11 7.78 -20.50 -65.08
N GLU A 12 8.17 -19.37 -65.67
CA GLU A 12 8.51 -18.16 -64.92
C GLU A 12 7.28 -17.55 -64.24
N ALA A 13 6.13 -17.52 -64.93
CA ALA A 13 4.86 -17.07 -64.35
C ALA A 13 4.42 -17.95 -63.18
N ALA A 14 4.53 -19.28 -63.29
CA ALA A 14 4.21 -20.20 -62.21
C ALA A 14 5.12 -19.99 -60.98
N ARG A 15 6.42 -19.76 -61.19
CA ARG A 15 7.37 -19.45 -60.09
C ARG A 15 7.07 -18.12 -59.43
N ALA A 16 6.72 -17.09 -60.21
CA ALA A 16 6.35 -15.79 -59.67
C ALA A 16 5.07 -15.88 -58.83
N GLU A 17 4.09 -16.69 -59.25
CA GLU A 17 2.86 -16.95 -58.51
C GLU A 17 3.11 -17.72 -57.21
N GLU A 18 3.99 -18.73 -57.23
CA GLU A 18 4.44 -19.46 -56.03
C GLU A 18 5.12 -18.52 -55.02
N VAL A 19 6.03 -17.66 -55.48
CA VAL A 19 6.73 -16.69 -54.63
C VAL A 19 5.76 -15.64 -54.07
N ALA A 20 4.83 -15.14 -54.88
CA ALA A 20 3.81 -14.19 -54.44
C ALA A 20 2.86 -14.82 -53.42
N SER A 21 2.46 -16.08 -53.62
CA SER A 21 1.62 -16.82 -52.67
C SER A 21 2.35 -17.07 -51.35
N ALA A 22 3.62 -17.49 -51.39
CA ALA A 22 4.43 -17.70 -50.18
C ALA A 22 4.68 -16.39 -49.42
N ALA A 23 4.93 -15.29 -50.12
CA ALA A 23 5.08 -13.96 -49.51
C ALA A 23 3.75 -13.46 -48.90
N GLY A 24 2.62 -13.72 -49.56
CA GLY A 24 1.29 -13.42 -49.03
C GLY A 24 1.03 -14.15 -47.71
N ALA A 25 1.34 -15.45 -47.66
CA ALA A 25 1.20 -16.26 -46.46
C ALA A 25 2.09 -15.79 -45.29
N ASP A 26 3.35 -15.38 -45.56
CA ASP A 26 4.24 -14.83 -44.51
C ASP A 26 3.72 -13.49 -43.96
N VAL A 27 3.14 -12.64 -44.82
CA VAL A 27 2.54 -11.37 -44.40
C VAL A 27 1.30 -11.61 -43.53
N GLU A 28 0.44 -12.57 -43.91
CA GLU A 28 -0.73 -12.93 -43.11
C GLU A 28 -0.33 -13.50 -41.74
N ALA A 29 0.62 -14.43 -41.71
CA ALA A 29 1.12 -15.01 -40.44
C ALA A 29 1.69 -13.92 -39.51
N ARG A 30 2.51 -12.99 -40.04
CA ARG A 30 3.03 -11.87 -39.24
C ARG A 30 1.95 -10.89 -38.79
N ALA A 31 0.88 -10.72 -39.57
CA ALA A 31 -0.24 -9.88 -39.19
C ALA A 31 -1.02 -10.50 -38.01
N GLU A 32 -1.19 -11.82 -38.01
CA GLU A 32 -1.77 -12.56 -36.88
C GLU A 32 -0.88 -12.48 -35.63
N ASP A 33 0.42 -12.72 -35.77
CA ASP A 33 1.39 -12.59 -34.67
C ASP A 33 1.38 -11.19 -34.06
N LEU A 34 1.32 -10.15 -34.91
CA LEU A 34 1.23 -8.76 -34.46
C LEU A 34 -0.08 -8.48 -33.71
N GLN A 35 -1.20 -9.07 -34.13
CA GLN A 35 -2.45 -8.91 -33.40
C GLN A 35 -2.39 -9.60 -32.03
N LEU A 36 -1.86 -10.83 -31.97
CA LEU A 36 -1.68 -11.55 -30.71
C LEU A 36 -0.78 -10.78 -29.74
N ALA A 37 0.36 -10.28 -30.22
CA ALA A 37 1.28 -9.49 -29.42
C ALA A 37 0.62 -8.20 -28.89
N LYS A 38 -0.20 -7.51 -29.70
CA LYS A 38 -0.93 -6.31 -29.25
C LYS A 38 -1.95 -6.63 -28.15
N THR A 39 -2.68 -7.74 -28.29
CA THR A 39 -3.62 -8.20 -27.26
C THR A 39 -2.89 -8.54 -25.96
N GLU A 40 -1.75 -9.23 -26.05
CA GLU A 40 -0.93 -9.56 -24.89
C GLU A 40 -0.39 -8.30 -24.19
N VAL A 41 0.17 -7.35 -24.95
CA VAL A 41 0.63 -6.06 -24.40
C VAL A 41 -0.49 -5.33 -23.68
N THR A 42 -1.69 -5.26 -24.28
CA THR A 42 -2.83 -4.58 -23.66
C THR A 42 -3.25 -5.24 -22.34
N LYS A 43 -3.19 -6.58 -22.29
CA LYS A 43 -3.49 -7.36 -21.08
C LYS A 43 -2.45 -7.10 -20.00
N GLU A 44 -1.16 -7.16 -20.34
CA GLU A 44 -0.07 -6.90 -19.41
C GLU A 44 -0.08 -5.46 -18.89
N GLU A 45 -0.38 -4.47 -19.74
CA GLU A 45 -0.57 -3.08 -19.31
C GLU A 45 -1.71 -2.93 -18.29
N SER A 46 -2.81 -3.68 -18.48
CA SER A 46 -3.93 -3.67 -17.54
C SER A 46 -3.55 -4.31 -16.20
N LEU A 47 -2.83 -5.44 -16.23
CA LEU A 47 -2.35 -6.10 -15.02
C LEU A 47 -1.38 -5.21 -14.26
N HIS A 48 -0.41 -4.62 -14.96
CA HIS A 48 0.56 -3.70 -14.40
C HIS A 48 -0.11 -2.52 -13.68
N LYS A 49 -1.12 -1.90 -14.30
CA LYS A 49 -1.89 -0.81 -13.67
C LYS A 49 -2.61 -1.25 -12.40
N SER A 50 -3.20 -2.46 -12.40
CA SER A 50 -3.85 -3.01 -11.20
C SER A 50 -2.85 -3.21 -10.07
N THR A 51 -1.73 -3.88 -10.37
CA THR A 51 -0.67 -4.14 -9.40
C THR A 51 -0.07 -2.85 -8.86
N GLU A 52 0.10 -1.81 -9.69
CA GLU A 52 0.60 -0.52 -9.23
C GLU A 52 -0.34 0.13 -8.22
N VAL A 53 -1.66 0.10 -8.46
CA VAL A 53 -2.66 0.62 -7.53
C VAL A 53 -2.66 -0.17 -6.21
N GLU A 54 -2.64 -1.49 -6.29
CA GLU A 54 -2.59 -2.37 -5.10
C GLU A 54 -1.33 -2.13 -4.28
N THR A 55 -0.17 -2.04 -4.94
CA THR A 55 1.12 -1.71 -4.32
C THR A 55 1.06 -0.37 -3.58
N GLN A 56 0.55 0.67 -4.25
CA GLN A 56 0.42 1.99 -3.63
C GLN A 56 -0.53 1.98 -2.44
N GLN A 57 -1.62 1.21 -2.51
CA GLN A 57 -2.56 1.06 -1.42
C GLN A 57 -1.92 0.40 -0.20
N VAL A 58 -1.21 -0.72 -0.37
CA VAL A 58 -0.51 -1.41 0.72
C VAL A 58 0.49 -0.48 1.41
N LEU A 59 1.28 0.28 0.65
CA LEU A 59 2.25 1.22 1.21
C LEU A 59 1.58 2.38 1.95
N LYS A 60 0.44 2.85 1.45
CA LYS A 60 -0.34 3.90 2.11
C LYS A 60 -0.90 3.40 3.45
N GLU A 61 -1.53 2.23 3.46
CA GLU A 61 -2.08 1.62 4.68
C GLU A 61 -1.01 1.38 5.74
N GLN A 62 0.16 0.87 5.32
CA GLN A 62 1.28 0.67 6.24
C GLN A 62 1.75 2.00 6.86
N LYS A 63 1.87 3.05 6.04
CA LYS A 63 2.26 4.38 6.53
C LYS A 63 1.23 4.95 7.50
N GLU A 64 -0.05 4.80 7.23
CA GLU A 64 -1.13 5.25 8.13
C GLU A 64 -1.07 4.53 9.49
N ARG A 65 -0.79 3.23 9.51
CA ARG A 65 -0.60 2.47 10.75
C ARG A 65 0.64 2.92 11.53
N GLU A 66 1.76 3.16 10.84
CA GLU A 66 3.00 3.69 11.46
C GLU A 66 2.79 5.11 12.03
N LEU A 67 2.03 5.97 11.33
CA LEU A 67 1.66 7.30 11.83
C LEU A 67 0.79 7.19 13.07
N ARG A 68 -0.27 6.36 13.04
CA ARG A 68 -1.14 6.13 14.21
C ARG A 68 -0.34 5.63 15.41
N LYS A 69 0.58 4.68 15.19
CA LYS A 69 1.49 4.19 16.23
C LYS A 69 2.28 5.34 16.86
N THR A 70 2.89 6.18 16.02
CA THR A 70 3.69 7.33 16.46
C THR A 70 2.86 8.33 17.25
N GLU A 71 1.61 8.59 16.82
CA GLU A 71 0.67 9.46 17.54
C GLU A 71 0.34 8.91 18.94
N ILE A 72 0.08 7.60 19.05
CA ILE A 72 -0.19 6.94 20.34
C ILE A 72 1.04 7.02 21.25
N GLU A 73 2.24 6.75 20.73
CA GLU A 73 3.50 6.85 21.48
C GLU A 73 3.75 8.29 21.96
N ALA A 74 3.48 9.29 21.12
CA ALA A 74 3.60 10.69 21.49
C ALA A 74 2.63 11.09 22.61
N LEU A 75 1.38 10.61 22.56
CA LEU A 75 0.40 10.83 23.62
C LEU A 75 0.77 10.10 24.92
N LEU A 76 1.33 8.89 24.84
CA LEU A 76 1.83 8.15 26.00
C LEU A 76 2.99 8.88 26.70
N ALA A 77 3.90 9.47 25.93
CA ALA A 77 5.02 10.23 26.47
C ALA A 77 4.58 11.44 27.32
N LEU A 78 3.37 11.97 27.09
CA LEU A 78 2.81 13.05 27.91
C LEU A 78 2.56 12.63 29.36
N PHE A 79 2.33 11.35 29.63
CA PHE A 79 2.06 10.90 30.99
C PHE A 79 3.31 10.85 31.88
N ASP A 80 4.50 10.72 31.27
CA ASP A 80 5.78 10.56 31.97
C ASP A 80 6.69 11.80 31.84
N GLY A 81 6.32 12.76 30.97
CA GLY A 81 7.11 13.96 30.70
C GLY A 81 6.61 15.22 31.40
N PRO A 82 7.47 16.25 31.54
CA PRO A 82 7.07 17.59 32.01
C PRO A 82 6.08 18.30 31.06
N ALA A 83 5.91 17.77 29.84
CA ALA A 83 4.98 18.24 28.82
C ALA A 83 3.51 17.91 29.14
N ALA A 84 3.21 17.13 30.19
CA ALA A 84 1.84 16.87 30.66
C ALA A 84 1.04 18.17 30.90
N ALA A 85 1.73 19.24 31.30
CA ALA A 85 1.17 20.55 31.59
C ALA A 85 1.09 21.49 30.38
N ALA A 86 1.52 21.05 29.18
CA ALA A 86 1.44 21.87 27.97
C ALA A 86 -0.02 22.09 27.53
N ALA A 87 -0.32 23.29 27.04
CA ALA A 87 -1.65 23.62 26.54
C ALA A 87 -2.05 22.67 25.40
N GLY A 88 -3.18 21.97 25.55
CA GLY A 88 -3.72 21.00 24.58
C GLY A 88 -3.32 19.54 24.79
N ALA A 89 -2.34 19.24 25.66
CA ALA A 89 -1.92 17.86 25.96
C ALA A 89 -3.08 17.01 26.53
N ALA A 90 -3.80 17.56 27.51
CA ALA A 90 -4.96 16.91 28.12
C ALA A 90 -6.14 16.72 27.14
N GLU A 91 -6.30 17.63 26.17
CA GLU A 91 -7.36 17.55 25.15
C GLU A 91 -7.08 16.42 24.15
N GLY A 92 -5.81 16.27 23.72
CA GLY A 92 -5.39 15.15 22.88
C GLY A 92 -5.63 13.81 23.55
N VAL A 93 -5.29 13.70 24.85
CA VAL A 93 -5.52 12.47 25.62
C VAL A 93 -7.01 12.16 25.79
N ALA A 94 -7.84 13.16 26.13
CA ALA A 94 -9.28 12.97 26.27
C ALA A 94 -9.96 12.60 24.95
N THR A 95 -9.55 13.23 23.85
CA THR A 95 -10.03 12.93 22.50
C THR A 95 -9.70 11.48 22.11
N PHE A 96 -8.47 11.05 22.36
CA PHE A 96 -8.04 9.67 22.09
C PHE A 96 -8.84 8.65 22.91
N LEU A 97 -8.96 8.88 24.23
CA LEU A 97 -9.74 7.99 25.09
C LEU A 97 -11.20 7.89 24.65
N THR A 98 -11.78 8.99 24.17
CA THR A 98 -13.13 8.99 23.60
C THR A 98 -13.22 8.16 22.33
N ALA A 99 -12.23 8.28 21.43
CA ALA A 99 -12.17 7.52 20.18
C ALA A 99 -12.00 6.01 20.41
N GLU A 100 -11.24 5.61 21.43
CA GLU A 100 -11.07 4.21 21.86
C GLU A 100 -12.23 3.70 22.73
N GLY A 101 -13.28 4.50 22.95
CA GLY A 101 -14.47 4.07 23.66
C GLY A 101 -14.28 3.89 25.18
N ALA A 102 -13.31 4.59 25.77
CA ALA A 102 -13.09 4.56 27.21
C ALA A 102 -14.30 5.06 28.00
N GLU A 103 -14.42 4.63 29.25
CA GLU A 103 -15.53 5.01 30.11
C GLU A 103 -15.58 6.54 30.33
N LYS A 104 -16.79 7.13 30.22
CA LYS A 104 -16.99 8.59 30.36
C LYS A 104 -16.39 9.18 31.66
N PRO A 105 -16.47 8.52 32.84
CA PRO A 105 -15.82 9.03 34.05
C PRO A 105 -14.30 9.13 33.92
N LEU A 106 -13.66 8.16 33.23
CA LEU A 106 -12.23 8.19 32.97
C LEU A 106 -11.87 9.37 32.06
N VAL A 107 -12.60 9.53 30.94
CA VAL A 107 -12.40 10.67 30.01
C VAL A 107 -12.54 12.02 30.71
N ALA A 108 -13.53 12.15 31.61
CA ALA A 108 -13.77 13.40 32.33
C ALA A 108 -12.72 13.69 33.42
N ALA A 109 -12.16 12.66 34.06
CA ALA A 109 -11.21 12.81 35.16
C ALA A 109 -9.76 13.06 34.69
N VAL A 110 -9.37 12.51 33.54
CA VAL A 110 -7.98 12.56 33.04
C VAL A 110 -7.43 13.98 32.87
N PRO A 111 -8.17 14.98 32.33
CA PRO A 111 -7.64 16.33 32.20
C PRO A 111 -7.23 16.96 33.54
N ALA A 112 -8.04 16.75 34.59
CA ALA A 112 -7.73 17.27 35.92
C ALA A 112 -6.51 16.56 36.53
N ALA A 113 -6.43 15.23 36.39
CA ALA A 113 -5.30 14.46 36.88
C ALA A 113 -3.98 14.77 36.16
N LEU A 114 -4.00 15.01 34.84
CA LEU A 114 -2.83 15.39 34.04
C LEU A 114 -2.31 16.80 34.35
N ALA A 115 -3.21 17.73 34.71
CA ALA A 115 -2.83 19.10 35.06
C ALA A 115 -2.07 19.19 36.39
N LEU A 116 -2.15 18.17 37.23
CA LEU A 116 -1.44 18.10 38.50
C LEU A 116 -0.01 17.59 38.30
N ALA A 117 0.93 18.21 39.02
CA ALA A 117 2.29 17.73 39.14
C ALA A 117 2.32 16.35 39.80
N PRO A 118 3.26 15.44 39.44
CA PRO A 118 3.26 14.07 39.95
C PRO A 118 3.24 13.94 41.47
N ASP A 119 3.86 14.88 42.18
CA ASP A 119 3.95 14.95 43.63
C ASP A 119 2.69 15.48 44.34
N THR A 120 1.78 16.14 43.60
CA THR A 120 0.54 16.69 44.15
C THR A 120 -0.70 15.84 43.84
N ARG A 121 -0.54 14.78 43.04
CA ARG A 121 -1.61 13.85 42.67
C ARG A 121 -2.09 13.04 43.87
N SER A 122 -3.40 12.96 44.04
CA SER A 122 -4.01 12.04 44.99
C SER A 122 -3.91 10.58 44.53
N GLN A 123 -4.29 9.63 45.40
CA GLN A 123 -4.39 8.22 44.99
C GLN A 123 -5.39 8.02 43.84
N PHE A 124 -6.49 8.78 43.83
CA PHE A 124 -7.47 8.71 42.77
C PHE A 124 -6.88 9.19 41.43
N ASP A 125 -6.18 10.31 41.41
CA ASP A 125 -5.53 10.83 40.19
C ASP A 125 -4.53 9.83 39.61
N ASN A 126 -3.75 9.17 40.47
CA ASN A 126 -2.83 8.14 40.04
C ASN A 126 -3.54 6.91 39.44
N VAL A 127 -4.67 6.49 40.00
CA VAL A 127 -5.50 5.42 39.41
C VAL A 127 -6.06 5.85 38.06
N VAL A 128 -6.60 7.07 37.95
CA VAL A 128 -7.12 7.63 36.69
C VAL A 128 -6.04 7.61 35.60
N LEU A 129 -4.84 8.10 35.90
CA LEU A 129 -3.75 8.11 34.93
C LEU A 129 -3.26 6.70 34.60
N SER A 130 -3.19 5.79 35.57
CA SER A 130 -2.84 4.39 35.32
C SER A 130 -3.86 3.69 34.42
N SER A 131 -5.15 3.90 34.65
CA SER A 131 -6.22 3.34 33.81
C SER A 131 -6.20 3.93 32.41
N ALA A 132 -5.97 5.23 32.27
CA ALA A 132 -5.78 5.85 30.95
C ALA A 132 -4.57 5.25 30.23
N LYS A 133 -3.39 5.18 30.88
CA LYS A 133 -2.20 4.55 30.30
C LYS A 133 -2.45 3.11 29.84
N ALA A 134 -3.26 2.33 30.55
CA ALA A 134 -3.60 0.98 30.14
C ALA A 134 -4.36 0.97 28.81
N VAL A 135 -5.35 1.85 28.63
CA VAL A 135 -6.08 2.00 27.34
C VAL A 135 -5.12 2.36 26.20
N PHE A 136 -4.21 3.30 26.42
CA PHE A 136 -3.19 3.66 25.42
C PHE A 136 -2.22 2.50 25.13
N SER A 137 -1.82 1.75 26.15
CA SER A 137 -0.88 0.62 25.99
C SER A 137 -1.52 -0.52 25.20
N ASP A 138 -2.79 -0.82 25.46
CA ASP A 138 -3.56 -1.82 24.71
C ASP A 138 -3.74 -1.38 23.25
N ALA A 139 -4.10 -0.11 23.03
CA ALA A 139 -4.23 0.44 21.69
C ALA A 139 -2.88 0.42 20.94
N LEU A 140 -1.78 0.78 21.60
CA LEU A 140 -0.43 0.73 21.03
C LEU A 140 -0.06 -0.71 20.66
N ALA A 141 -0.30 -1.68 21.54
CA ALA A 141 -0.01 -3.08 21.27
C ALA A 141 -0.82 -3.61 20.08
N LYS A 142 -2.10 -3.23 19.97
CA LYS A 142 -2.94 -3.56 18.82
C LYS A 142 -2.42 -2.95 17.52
N THR A 143 -2.13 -1.65 17.52
CA THR A 143 -1.57 -0.97 16.34
C THR A 143 -0.21 -1.52 15.96
N GLN A 144 0.64 -1.88 16.93
CA GLN A 144 1.92 -2.55 16.67
C GLN A 144 1.71 -3.90 15.97
N ALA A 145 0.75 -4.71 16.44
CA ALA A 145 0.41 -5.97 15.77
C ALA A 145 -0.09 -5.76 14.33
N GLU A 146 -0.86 -4.70 14.08
CA GLU A 146 -1.32 -4.32 12.73
C GLU A 146 -0.18 -3.83 11.82
N VAL A 147 0.82 -3.12 12.37
CA VAL A 147 2.06 -2.71 11.68
C VAL A 147 2.89 -3.94 11.31
N ASP A 148 3.07 -4.87 12.26
CA ASP A 148 3.86 -6.09 12.06
C ASP A 148 3.20 -7.02 11.04
N ALA A 149 1.88 -7.18 11.11
CA ALA A 149 1.12 -7.97 10.14
C ALA A 149 1.19 -7.40 8.71
N GLY A 150 1.32 -6.08 8.56
CA GLY A 150 1.47 -5.40 7.27
C GLY A 150 2.91 -5.30 6.77
N ALA A 151 3.91 -5.61 7.61
CA ALA A 151 5.32 -5.32 7.32
C ALA A 151 5.84 -6.10 6.10
N GLU A 152 5.52 -7.40 6.00
CA GLU A 152 5.97 -8.24 4.89
C GLU A 152 5.34 -7.78 3.57
N ALA A 153 4.03 -7.54 3.54
CA ALA A 153 3.34 -7.05 2.35
C ALA A 153 3.87 -5.68 1.90
N ALA A 154 4.17 -4.78 2.84
CA ALA A 154 4.78 -3.49 2.53
C ALA A 154 6.23 -3.63 2.03
N GLN A 155 6.99 -4.61 2.53
CA GLN A 155 8.33 -4.91 2.03
C GLN A 155 8.29 -5.42 0.59
N HIS A 156 7.40 -6.37 0.29
CA HIS A 156 7.17 -6.85 -1.07
C HIS A 156 6.74 -5.70 -1.99
N ALA A 157 5.75 -4.91 -1.61
CA ALA A 157 5.32 -3.74 -2.37
C ALA A 157 6.45 -2.71 -2.63
N ARG A 158 7.37 -2.51 -1.67
CA ARG A 158 8.57 -1.67 -1.87
C ARG A 158 9.54 -2.31 -2.86
N ALA A 159 9.76 -3.61 -2.78
CA ALA A 159 10.62 -4.37 -3.68
C ALA A 159 10.09 -4.32 -5.13
N GLU A 160 8.78 -4.55 -5.31
CA GLU A 160 8.09 -4.43 -6.60
C GLU A 160 8.28 -3.04 -7.20
N ARG A 161 8.04 -1.99 -6.41
CA ARG A 161 8.17 -0.60 -6.87
C ARG A 161 9.60 -0.23 -7.29
N LEU A 162 10.61 -0.84 -6.66
CA LEU A 162 12.02 -0.58 -6.96
C LEU A 162 12.55 -1.48 -8.10
N GLY A 163 11.72 -2.38 -8.64
CA GLY A 163 12.17 -3.43 -9.57
C GLY A 163 13.19 -4.38 -8.95
N ALA A 164 13.28 -4.42 -7.63
CA ALA A 164 14.26 -5.18 -6.87
C ALA A 164 13.62 -6.48 -6.39
N TRP A 165 13.33 -7.38 -7.32
CA TRP A 165 12.93 -8.75 -7.01
C TRP A 165 14.19 -9.52 -6.59
N VAL A 166 14.32 -9.88 -5.31
CA VAL A 166 15.39 -10.74 -4.77
C VAL A 166 14.77 -11.96 -4.12
#